data_AF-A0A8S9YQ92-F1
#
_entry.id   AF-A0A8S9YQ92-F1
#
_cell.length_a   1.000
_cell.length_b   1.000
_cell.length_c   1.000
_cell.angle_alpha   90.00
_cell.angle_beta   90.00
_cell.angle_gamma   90.00
#
_symmetry.space_group_name_H-M   'P 1'
#
loop_
_entity.id
_entity.type
_entity.pdbx_description
1 polymer ?
#
loop_
_entity_poly.entity_id
_entity_poly.type
_entity_poly.pdbx_seq_one_letter_code
_entity_poly.pdbx_strand_id
1 'polypeptide(L)'
;MEIVSKHYRRIDKYRKWSTTISASTINVVTKICGNMMTDRSDTFHNKPSVIRKLCIWRISVEENLQIILTIDDVTVQRTYGWFRVFDGESCGADILSFESGRSPNLPESFTSTGNNLVIMTYGIQMKAHYNTGNDEYLKPE
;
A
#
# COMPACT_ATOMS: atom_id res chain seq x y z
N MET A 1 1.16 60.14 -10.51
CA MET A 1 1.07 58.68 -10.34
C MET A 1 1.91 58.06 -11.43
N GLU A 2 3.18 57.82 -11.11
CA GLU A 2 4.18 57.32 -12.05
C GLU A 2 4.43 55.84 -11.79
N ILE A 3 4.54 55.10 -12.89
CA ILE A 3 5.03 53.72 -12.94
C ILE A 3 6.53 53.78 -12.70
N VAL A 4 7.05 53.07 -11.69
CA VAL A 4 8.48 52.81 -11.55
C VAL A 4 8.71 51.31 -11.43
N SER A 5 9.18 50.72 -12.53
CA SER A 5 9.96 49.49 -12.49
C SER A 5 11.39 49.83 -12.08
N LYS A 6 12.05 48.98 -11.28
CA LYS A 6 13.44 48.50 -11.49
C LYS A 6 14.02 47.73 -10.29
N HIS A 7 14.45 46.51 -10.62
CA HIS A 7 15.71 45.86 -10.24
C HIS A 7 15.92 45.43 -8.78
N TYR A 8 15.53 44.18 -8.49
CA TYR A 8 16.22 43.40 -7.46
C TYR A 8 17.54 42.86 -8.04
N ARG A 9 18.67 43.32 -7.50
CA ARG A 9 20.03 42.91 -7.91
C ARG A 9 20.36 41.51 -7.39
N ARG A 10 20.78 40.63 -8.30
CA ARG A 10 21.35 39.30 -8.03
C ARG A 10 22.73 39.47 -7.36
N ILE A 11 22.95 38.81 -6.23
CA ILE A 11 24.30 38.63 -5.66
C ILE A 11 24.56 37.12 -5.62
N ASP A 12 25.28 36.64 -6.63
CA ASP A 12 25.83 35.29 -6.67
C ASP A 12 27.12 35.26 -5.85
N LYS A 13 27.10 34.60 -4.69
CA LYS A 13 28.32 34.20 -3.95
C LYS A 13 28.14 32.78 -3.39
N TYR A 14 28.22 31.78 -4.26
CA TYR A 14 28.37 30.39 -3.84
C TYR A 14 29.82 30.13 -3.43
N ARG A 15 30.05 30.08 -2.12
CA ARG A 15 31.29 29.60 -1.48
C ARG A 15 31.40 28.10 -1.73
N LYS A 16 32.26 27.71 -2.67
CA LYS A 16 32.58 26.29 -2.95
C LYS A 16 33.14 25.62 -1.70
N TRP A 17 32.43 24.63 -1.16
CA TRP A 17 33.01 23.62 -0.28
C TRP A 17 33.23 22.38 -1.13
N SER A 18 34.49 22.01 -1.37
CA SER A 18 34.79 20.68 -1.87
C SER A 18 34.70 19.69 -0.71
N THR A 19 33.56 19.06 -0.55
CA THR A 19 33.46 17.81 0.20
C THR A 19 33.40 16.70 -0.83
N THR A 20 34.48 15.93 -0.92
CA THR A 20 34.43 14.60 -1.52
C THR A 20 33.50 13.77 -0.65
N ILE A 21 32.20 13.77 -0.97
CA ILE A 21 31.25 12.82 -0.38
C ILE A 21 31.54 11.51 -1.11
N SER A 22 32.24 10.59 -0.43
CA SER A 22 32.14 9.20 -0.86
C SER A 22 30.66 8.84 -0.80
N ALA A 23 30.08 8.49 -1.94
CA ALA A 23 28.72 7.99 -2.00
C ALA A 23 28.69 6.60 -1.35
N SER A 24 28.76 6.56 -0.02
CA SER A 24 28.29 5.39 0.71
C SER A 24 26.77 5.37 0.55
N THR A 25 26.29 4.63 -0.44
CA THR A 25 24.87 4.25 -0.49
C THR A 25 24.58 3.50 0.80
N ILE A 26 23.88 4.15 1.74
CA ILE A 26 23.30 3.42 2.87
C ILE A 26 22.20 2.54 2.27
N ASN A 27 22.55 1.31 1.92
CA ASN A 27 21.59 0.29 1.49
C ASN A 27 20.81 -0.18 2.73
N VAL A 28 19.91 0.65 3.25
CA VAL A 28 18.86 0.15 4.15
C VAL A 28 17.84 -0.58 3.29
N VAL A 29 18.17 -1.80 2.86
CA VAL A 29 17.19 -2.69 2.21
C VAL A 29 16.25 -3.16 3.32
N THR A 30 15.20 -2.39 3.60
CA THR A 30 14.07 -2.90 4.36
C THR A 30 13.47 -4.04 3.53
N LYS A 31 13.62 -5.28 3.98
CA LYS A 31 13.08 -6.46 3.29
C LYS A 31 11.55 -6.42 3.32
N ILE A 32 10.95 -5.87 2.27
CA ILE A 32 9.50 -5.88 2.05
C ILE A 32 9.08 -7.28 1.58
N CYS A 33 7.98 -7.79 2.09
CA CYS A 33 7.33 -9.03 1.64
C CYS A 33 6.09 -8.75 0.78
N GLY A 34 5.44 -9.82 0.33
CA GLY A 34 4.33 -9.76 -0.60
C GLY A 34 4.82 -9.94 -2.03
N ASN A 35 3.85 -10.00 -2.93
CA ASN A 35 4.03 -10.36 -4.33
C ASN A 35 2.92 -9.73 -5.18
N MET A 36 3.12 -9.77 -6.48
CA MET A 36 2.05 -9.51 -7.45
C MET A 36 1.25 -10.80 -7.66
N MET A 37 -0.07 -10.68 -7.72
CA MET A 37 -1.03 -11.76 -7.90
C MET A 37 -1.91 -11.38 -9.08
N THR A 38 -1.94 -12.26 -10.09
CA THR A 38 -2.64 -12.01 -11.35
C THR A 38 -3.70 -13.06 -11.67
N ASP A 39 -3.75 -14.12 -10.86
CA ASP A 39 -4.76 -15.16 -11.01
C ASP A 39 -6.12 -14.66 -10.51
N ARG A 40 -7.21 -15.29 -10.95
CA ARG A 40 -8.58 -14.92 -10.56
C ARG A 40 -8.92 -15.24 -9.11
N SER A 41 -8.07 -15.97 -8.42
CA SER A 41 -8.19 -16.23 -6.99
C SER A 41 -6.86 -16.69 -6.43
N ASP A 42 -6.56 -16.29 -5.20
CA ASP A 42 -5.43 -16.84 -4.44
C ASP A 42 -5.67 -16.68 -2.94
N THR A 43 -4.90 -17.41 -2.13
CA THR A 43 -4.81 -17.24 -0.68
C THR A 43 -3.41 -16.80 -0.30
N PHE A 44 -3.31 -15.70 0.42
CA PHE A 44 -2.04 -15.16 0.85
C PHE A 44 -2.01 -14.95 2.36
N HIS A 45 -0.81 -15.09 2.93
CA HIS A 45 -0.58 -14.85 4.33
C HIS A 45 0.84 -14.35 4.54
N ASN A 46 1.05 -13.54 5.58
CA ASN A 46 2.40 -13.25 6.04
C ASN A 46 2.83 -14.19 7.17
N LYS A 47 3.95 -14.88 6.98
CA LYS A 47 4.55 -15.69 8.04
C LYS A 47 5.15 -14.80 9.13
N PRO A 48 4.87 -15.06 10.42
CA PRO A 48 5.44 -14.32 11.53
C PRO A 48 6.88 -14.75 11.75
N SER A 49 7.82 -14.13 11.06
CA SER A 49 9.23 -14.47 11.27
C SER A 49 10.13 -13.27 11.53
N VAL A 50 9.63 -12.04 11.50
CA VAL A 50 10.44 -10.87 11.87
C VAL A 50 9.57 -9.76 12.46
N ILE A 51 10.02 -9.17 13.57
CA ILE A 51 9.48 -7.94 14.16
C ILE A 51 9.50 -6.84 13.08
N ARG A 52 8.41 -6.05 12.96
CA ARG A 52 8.31 -4.86 12.06
C ARG A 52 8.47 -5.14 10.56
N LYS A 53 7.89 -6.24 10.06
CA LYS A 53 7.89 -6.53 8.62
C LYS A 53 6.76 -5.77 7.91
N LEU A 54 7.10 -5.07 6.83
CA LEU A 54 6.17 -4.48 5.88
C LEU A 54 5.93 -5.48 4.75
N CYS A 55 4.68 -5.89 4.50
CA CYS A 55 4.31 -6.59 3.26
C CYS A 55 3.42 -5.70 2.40
N ILE A 56 3.62 -5.79 1.08
CA ILE A 56 2.78 -5.15 0.08
C ILE A 56 2.39 -6.23 -0.94
N TRP A 57 1.10 -6.54 -1.01
CA TRP A 57 0.54 -7.41 -2.04
C TRP A 57 -0.20 -6.57 -3.06
N ARG A 58 -0.03 -6.91 -4.33
CA ARG A 58 -0.71 -6.26 -5.45
C ARG A 58 -1.53 -7.30 -6.18
N ILE A 59 -2.82 -7.09 -6.30
CA ILE A 59 -3.72 -7.92 -7.07
C ILE A 59 -4.05 -7.13 -8.34
N SER A 60 -3.82 -7.73 -9.50
CA SER A 60 -4.12 -7.15 -10.79
C SER A 60 -4.65 -8.26 -11.70
N VAL A 61 -5.97 -8.29 -11.85
CA VAL A 61 -6.69 -9.33 -12.62
C VAL A 61 -7.10 -8.77 -13.98
N GLU A 62 -7.72 -9.60 -14.83
CA GLU A 62 -8.19 -9.15 -16.13
C GLU A 62 -9.16 -7.95 -16.03
N GLU A 63 -9.15 -7.10 -17.06
CA GLU A 63 -10.07 -5.97 -17.15
C GLU A 63 -11.54 -6.43 -17.04
N ASN A 64 -12.39 -5.57 -16.46
CA ASN A 64 -13.81 -5.80 -16.21
C ASN A 64 -14.14 -6.84 -15.12
N LEU A 65 -13.14 -7.32 -14.37
CA LEU A 65 -13.36 -8.11 -13.16
C LEU A 65 -13.23 -7.23 -11.93
N GLN A 66 -14.09 -7.47 -10.94
CA GLN A 66 -13.92 -6.94 -9.59
C GLN A 66 -13.24 -7.99 -8.71
N ILE A 67 -12.47 -7.52 -7.74
CA ILE A 67 -11.79 -8.36 -6.76
C ILE A 67 -12.56 -8.29 -5.46
N ILE A 68 -12.96 -9.44 -4.93
CA ILE A 68 -13.56 -9.58 -3.62
C ILE A 68 -12.49 -10.15 -2.70
N LEU A 69 -12.00 -9.32 -1.78
CA LEU A 69 -11.01 -9.66 -0.77
C LEU A 69 -11.72 -10.04 0.52
N THR A 70 -11.37 -11.18 1.11
CA THR A 70 -11.87 -11.61 2.42
C THR A 70 -10.70 -11.80 3.38
N ILE A 71 -10.79 -11.18 4.55
CA ILE A 71 -9.80 -11.33 5.62
C ILE A 71 -10.23 -12.48 6.52
N ASP A 72 -9.48 -13.58 6.49
CA ASP A 72 -9.81 -14.81 7.23
C ASP A 72 -9.38 -14.75 8.70
N ASP A 73 -8.19 -14.19 8.94
CA ASP A 73 -7.59 -14.12 10.27
C ASP A 73 -6.63 -12.94 10.35
N VAL A 74 -6.66 -12.22 11.46
CA VAL A 74 -5.71 -11.17 11.81
C VAL A 74 -5.33 -11.30 13.26
N THR A 75 -4.04 -11.54 13.48
CA THR A 75 -3.46 -11.53 14.81
C THR A 75 -2.46 -10.39 14.94
N VAL A 76 -2.76 -9.49 15.87
CA VAL A 76 -1.91 -8.33 16.17
C VAL A 76 -0.97 -8.68 17.32
N GLN A 77 0.30 -8.92 17.01
CA GLN A 77 1.33 -9.28 18.00
C GLN A 77 1.71 -8.11 18.94
N ARG A 78 1.39 -6.87 18.56
CA ARG A 78 1.76 -5.62 19.27
C ARG A 78 0.69 -4.55 19.04
N THR A 79 0.49 -3.62 19.97
CA THR A 79 -0.47 -2.50 19.87
C THR A 79 -0.31 -1.54 18.67
N TYR A 80 0.70 -1.72 17.82
CA TYR A 80 1.02 -0.83 16.69
C TYR A 80 0.96 -1.51 15.32
N GLY A 81 0.47 -2.75 15.25
CA GLY A 81 0.25 -3.43 13.97
C GLY A 81 -0.97 -2.88 13.24
N TRP A 82 -0.91 -2.86 11.91
CA TRP A 82 -2.00 -2.37 11.06
C TRP A 82 -2.00 -3.01 9.68
N PHE A 83 -3.14 -2.89 8.99
CA PHE A 83 -3.27 -3.12 7.56
C PHE A 83 -4.09 -2.04 6.87
N ARG A 84 -3.86 -1.88 5.56
CA ARG A 84 -4.61 -1.00 4.66
C ARG A 84 -4.97 -1.74 3.39
N VAL A 85 -6.17 -1.49 2.90
CA VAL A 85 -6.66 -1.95 1.59
C VAL A 85 -6.91 -0.72 0.72
N PHE A 86 -6.24 -0.66 -0.43
CA PHE A 86 -6.34 0.42 -1.40
C PHE A 86 -7.03 -0.08 -2.67
N ASP A 87 -8.02 0.68 -3.15
CA ASP A 87 -8.81 0.40 -4.35
C ASP A 87 -8.15 0.95 -5.62
N GLY A 88 -7.17 0.23 -6.15
CA GLY A 88 -6.43 0.62 -7.34
C GLY A 88 -5.01 0.05 -7.40
N GLU A 89 -4.20 0.56 -8.33
CA GLU A 89 -2.86 0.02 -8.65
C GLU A 89 -1.75 0.43 -7.66
N SER A 90 -2.03 1.39 -6.78
CA SER A 90 -1.00 2.00 -5.93
C SER A 90 -1.50 2.31 -4.52
N CYS A 91 -0.56 2.55 -3.62
CA CYS A 91 -0.84 2.99 -2.25
C CYS A 91 -1.31 4.45 -2.14
N GLY A 92 -1.47 5.14 -3.27
CA GLY A 92 -2.08 6.48 -3.36
C GLY A 92 -3.54 6.44 -3.82
N ALA A 93 -4.10 5.26 -4.09
CA ALA A 93 -5.51 5.09 -4.44
C ALA A 93 -6.41 5.24 -3.19
N ASP A 94 -7.73 5.23 -3.42
CA ASP A 94 -8.72 5.36 -2.35
C ASP A 94 -8.63 4.19 -1.36
N ILE A 95 -8.90 4.46 -0.09
CA ILE A 95 -8.76 3.46 0.98
C ILE A 95 -10.13 2.82 1.22
N LEU A 96 -10.22 1.49 1.03
CA LEU A 96 -11.42 0.72 1.41
C LEU A 96 -11.45 0.45 2.92
N SER A 97 -10.29 0.20 3.52
CA SER A 97 -10.19 -0.04 4.96
C SER A 97 -8.81 0.26 5.51
N PHE A 98 -8.79 0.71 6.76
CA PHE A 98 -7.59 0.88 7.58
C PHE A 98 -7.89 0.39 9.00
N GLU A 99 -7.25 -0.72 9.36
CA GLU A 99 -7.40 -1.33 10.67
C GLU A 99 -6.08 -1.26 11.42
N SER A 100 -6.16 -0.95 12.72
CA SER A 100 -5.00 -0.91 13.60
C SER A 100 -5.35 -1.43 14.99
N GLY A 101 -4.37 -2.01 15.69
CA GLY A 101 -4.59 -2.61 17.00
C GLY A 101 -5.29 -3.97 16.91
N ARG A 102 -5.86 -4.45 18.02
CA ARG A 102 -6.45 -5.80 18.12
C ARG A 102 -7.92 -5.73 17.67
N SER A 103 -8.17 -5.64 16.36
CA SER A 103 -9.55 -5.63 15.83
C SER A 103 -10.18 -7.03 16.03
N PRO A 104 -11.26 -7.18 16.82
CA PRO A 104 -11.84 -8.48 17.15
C PRO A 104 -12.96 -8.92 16.19
N ASN A 105 -13.28 -8.15 15.16
CA ASN A 105 -14.41 -8.43 14.26
C ASN A 105 -13.90 -8.89 12.88
N LEU A 106 -13.69 -10.20 12.76
CA LEU A 106 -13.40 -10.90 11.51
C LEU A 106 -14.46 -12.01 11.32
N PRO A 107 -14.81 -12.38 10.07
CA PRO A 107 -14.25 -11.93 8.79
C PRO A 107 -14.86 -10.62 8.27
N GLU A 108 -14.06 -9.81 7.59
CA GLU A 108 -14.49 -8.62 6.84
C GLU A 108 -14.17 -8.81 5.35
N SER A 109 -15.08 -8.38 4.47
CA SER A 109 -14.96 -8.50 3.01
C SER A 109 -14.98 -7.13 2.34
N PHE A 110 -14.10 -6.93 1.37
CA PHE A 110 -13.97 -5.69 0.60
C PHE A 110 -14.08 -6.01 -0.89
N THR A 111 -14.86 -5.22 -1.61
CA THR A 111 -15.00 -5.33 -3.08
C THR A 111 -14.34 -4.12 -3.73
N SER A 112 -13.44 -4.35 -4.67
CA SER A 112 -12.81 -3.29 -5.47
C SER A 112 -13.78 -2.70 -6.49
N THR A 113 -13.58 -1.44 -6.86
CA THR A 113 -14.33 -0.80 -7.95
C THR A 113 -13.80 -1.22 -9.32
N GLY A 114 -12.54 -1.65 -9.41
CA GLY A 114 -11.90 -2.10 -10.63
C GLY A 114 -11.16 -3.43 -10.48
N ASN A 115 -10.23 -3.69 -11.39
CA ASN A 115 -9.45 -4.93 -11.46
C ASN A 115 -8.12 -4.89 -10.68
N ASN A 116 -7.95 -3.91 -9.80
CA ASN A 116 -6.71 -3.71 -9.06
C ASN A 116 -6.96 -3.46 -7.56
N LEU A 117 -6.18 -4.12 -6.70
CA LEU A 117 -6.12 -3.88 -5.26
C LEU A 117 -4.68 -3.86 -4.77
N VAL A 118 -4.38 -2.99 -3.80
CA VAL A 118 -3.14 -3.07 -3.03
C VAL A 118 -3.46 -3.30 -1.56
N ILE A 119 -2.81 -4.30 -0.97
CA ILE A 119 -2.89 -4.56 0.46
C ILE A 119 -1.52 -4.27 1.08
N MET A 120 -1.50 -3.49 2.16
CA MET A 120 -0.30 -3.15 2.89
C MET A 120 -0.45 -3.56 4.35
N THR A 121 0.51 -4.30 4.89
CA THR A 121 0.50 -4.69 6.31
C THR A 121 1.81 -4.34 6.99
N TYR A 122 1.72 -4.04 8.27
CA TYR A 122 2.89 -3.84 9.11
C TYR A 122 2.70 -4.48 10.48
N GLY A 123 3.60 -5.37 10.85
CA GLY A 123 3.68 -5.89 12.22
C GLY A 123 2.48 -6.72 12.69
N ILE A 124 1.66 -7.24 11.77
CA ILE A 124 0.54 -8.16 12.06
C ILE A 124 0.81 -9.54 11.44
N GLN A 125 0.06 -10.55 11.87
CA GLN A 125 -0.20 -11.75 11.09
C GLN A 125 -1.56 -11.59 10.43
N MET A 126 -1.64 -11.87 9.15
CA MET A 126 -2.87 -11.80 8.36
C MET A 126 -2.90 -12.99 7.41
N LYS A 127 -4.05 -13.64 7.35
CA LYS A 127 -4.43 -14.59 6.31
C LYS A 127 -5.64 -14.01 5.59
N ALA A 128 -5.58 -13.99 4.28
CA ALA A 128 -6.65 -13.50 3.44
C ALA A 128 -6.70 -14.31 2.15
N HIS A 129 -7.86 -14.30 1.52
CA HIS A 129 -8.03 -14.81 0.17
C HIS A 129 -8.80 -13.79 -0.67
N TYR A 130 -8.64 -13.89 -1.97
CA TYR A 130 -9.48 -13.15 -2.90
C TYR A 130 -10.00 -14.07 -3.99
N ASN A 131 -11.12 -13.67 -4.57
CA ASN A 131 -11.63 -14.20 -5.83
C ASN A 131 -12.14 -13.03 -6.69
N THR A 132 -12.35 -13.29 -7.97
CA THR A 132 -12.96 -12.33 -8.87
C THR A 132 -14.46 -12.57 -9.01
N GLY A 133 -15.22 -11.48 -9.07
CA GLY A 133 -16.63 -11.47 -9.40
C GLY A 133 -16.89 -10.71 -10.70
N ASN A 134 -17.91 -11.13 -11.43
CA ASN A 134 -18.49 -10.33 -12.51
C ASN A 134 -19.62 -9.49 -11.93
N ASP A 135 -19.79 -8.25 -12.41
CA ASP A 135 -20.94 -7.37 -12.13
C ASP A 135 -22.30 -8.02 -12.50
N GLU A 136 -22.28 -9.12 -13.26
CA GLU A 136 -23.47 -9.93 -13.59
C GLU A 136 -24.08 -10.68 -12.39
N TYR A 137 -23.34 -10.87 -11.28
CA TYR A 137 -23.83 -11.58 -10.09
C TYR A 137 -24.33 -10.66 -8.95
N LEU A 138 -24.20 -9.33 -9.10
CA LEU A 138 -24.53 -8.36 -8.05
C LEU A 138 -25.76 -7.49 -8.37
N LYS A 139 -26.57 -7.85 -9.37
CA LYS A 139 -27.91 -7.26 -9.51
C LYS A 139 -28.86 -7.91 -8.50
N PRO A 140 -29.35 -7.19 -7.48
CA PRO A 140 -30.47 -7.69 -6.68
C PRO A 140 -31.70 -7.81 -7.58
N GLU A 141 -32.38 -8.96 -7.51
CA GLU A 141 -33.75 -9.14 -8.01
C GLU A 141 -34.74 -8.21 -7.29
#